data_AF-A0A9E2VQA9-F1
#
_entry.id   AF-A0A9E2VQA9-F1
#
_cell.length_a   1.000
_cell.length_b   1.000
_cell.length_c   1.000
_cell.angle_alpha   90.00
_cell.angle_beta   90.00
_cell.angle_gamma   90.00
#
_symmetry.space_group_name_H-M   'P 1'
#
loop_
_entity.id
_entity.type
_entity.pdbx_description
1 polymer ?
#
loop_
_entity_poly.entity_id
_entity_poly.type
_entity_poly.pdbx_seq_one_letter_code
_entity_poly.pdbx_strand_id
1 'polypeptide(L)'
;MFANTYGGTTSSGVAELPGNDFMVTLGGFDPPGGTANEQAATFMHEMGHTLGLYHGGHQIEWSNDRRYNYKPNYRSIMNYSWQLADTRPGWALDYSRSALPSLNEAQLDEIAGIGGALNTVVLVGPVPAREAFEIGGVDWSRNGTIDTTLIAADANHLYPSDPASDGDVLEGSEDWSHLLYNFRSSPNYASGSSPESTIDQVEMTAELDDFIDSLYTGGCAADFNADTTLDFFDYLDFVDVFAASASNADFNADTVVDFFDYLDFVAAFAAGC
;
A
#
# COMPACT_ATOMS: atom_id res chain seq x y z
N MET A 1 13.67 -19.79 4.43
CA MET A 1 15.14 -19.78 4.23
C MET A 1 15.56 -18.47 3.57
N PHE A 2 16.83 -18.05 3.69
CA PHE A 2 17.35 -16.88 2.96
C PHE A 2 18.24 -17.35 1.81
N ALA A 3 18.04 -16.80 0.63
CA ALA A 3 18.85 -17.05 -0.56
C ALA A 3 19.03 -15.75 -1.37
N ASN A 4 19.91 -15.76 -2.37
CA ASN A 4 20.10 -14.57 -3.20
C ASN A 4 18.93 -14.39 -4.19
N THR A 5 18.52 -15.46 -4.87
CA THR A 5 17.42 -15.48 -5.85
C THR A 5 16.79 -16.87 -5.89
N TYR A 6 15.58 -16.98 -6.45
CA TYR A 6 15.01 -18.24 -6.92
C TYR A 6 14.49 -18.07 -8.35
N GLY A 7 14.43 -19.17 -9.12
CA GLY A 7 13.94 -19.14 -10.50
C GLY A 7 14.74 -18.26 -11.48
N GLY A 8 15.86 -17.66 -11.06
CA GLY A 8 16.59 -16.65 -11.84
C GLY A 8 15.88 -15.29 -11.92
N THR A 9 14.92 -15.02 -11.02
CA THR A 9 14.17 -13.76 -10.94
C THR A 9 14.75 -12.84 -9.86
N THR A 10 14.23 -11.61 -9.80
CA THR A 10 14.42 -10.61 -8.74
C THR A 10 13.26 -10.59 -7.74
N SER A 11 12.46 -11.65 -7.69
CA SER A 11 11.36 -11.78 -6.74
C SER A 11 11.86 -11.75 -5.29
N SER A 12 11.12 -11.05 -4.43
CA SER A 12 11.42 -10.83 -3.02
C SER A 12 11.38 -12.12 -2.21
N GLY A 13 10.52 -13.07 -2.56
CA GLY A 13 10.39 -14.35 -1.88
C GLY A 13 9.44 -15.31 -2.57
N VAL A 14 9.12 -16.39 -1.87
CA VAL A 14 8.08 -17.35 -2.27
C VAL A 14 7.68 -18.21 -1.08
N ALA A 15 6.40 -18.51 -0.94
CA ALA A 15 5.86 -19.32 0.13
C ALA A 15 4.82 -20.33 -0.34
N GLU A 16 4.64 -21.36 0.48
CA GLU A 16 3.44 -22.19 0.42
C GLU A 16 2.23 -21.45 0.98
N LEU A 17 1.06 -21.65 0.37
CA LEU A 17 -0.18 -20.99 0.77
C LEU A 17 -1.36 -21.96 0.95
N PRO A 18 -1.85 -22.17 2.19
CA PRO A 18 -1.05 -22.16 3.41
C PRO A 18 -0.11 -23.37 3.44
N GLY A 19 0.96 -23.29 4.25
CA GLY A 19 1.97 -24.35 4.36
C GLY A 19 2.97 -24.08 5.48
N ASN A 20 4.18 -24.63 5.35
CA ASN A 20 5.25 -24.47 6.34
C ASN A 20 6.58 -24.00 5.76
N ASP A 21 6.72 -23.98 4.43
CA ASP A 21 7.96 -23.63 3.77
C ASP A 21 7.84 -22.28 3.05
N PHE A 22 8.87 -21.45 3.22
CA PHE A 22 9.01 -20.19 2.50
C PHE A 22 10.48 -19.76 2.33
N MET A 23 10.73 -18.85 1.39
CA MET A 23 12.05 -18.29 1.09
C MET A 23 12.01 -16.76 1.01
N VAL A 24 13.07 -16.12 1.46
CA VAL A 24 13.36 -14.69 1.25
C VAL A 24 14.55 -14.59 0.30
N THR A 25 14.41 -13.83 -0.78
CA THR A 25 15.31 -13.79 -1.94
C THR A 25 15.66 -12.39 -2.44
N LEU A 26 15.99 -11.49 -1.52
CA LEU A 26 16.28 -10.08 -1.80
C LEU A 26 17.67 -9.80 -2.41
N GLY A 27 18.37 -10.79 -2.97
CA GLY A 27 19.74 -10.60 -3.48
C GLY A 27 19.84 -9.66 -4.69
N GLY A 28 18.72 -9.38 -5.38
CA GLY A 28 18.62 -8.41 -6.48
C GLY A 28 18.19 -7.01 -6.08
N PHE A 29 17.84 -6.77 -4.81
CA PHE A 29 17.44 -5.46 -4.28
C PHE A 29 18.68 -4.62 -3.92
N ASP A 30 18.53 -3.30 -3.71
CA ASP A 30 19.62 -2.40 -3.30
C ASP A 30 19.42 -1.91 -1.86
N PRO A 31 20.39 -2.09 -0.94
CA PRO A 31 21.66 -2.80 -1.12
C PRO A 31 21.44 -4.29 -1.40
N PRO A 32 22.40 -5.00 -2.04
CA PRO A 32 22.27 -6.43 -2.29
C PRO A 32 21.89 -7.23 -1.03
N GLY A 33 20.74 -7.90 -1.08
CA GLY A 33 20.12 -8.59 0.08
C GLY A 33 19.03 -7.78 0.79
N GLY A 34 18.76 -6.57 0.34
CA GLY A 34 17.82 -5.61 0.93
C GLY A 34 18.28 -5.03 2.26
N THR A 35 17.60 -3.99 2.72
CA THR A 35 17.75 -3.43 4.06
C THR A 35 17.23 -4.39 5.14
N ALA A 36 17.53 -4.10 6.41
CA ALA A 36 17.02 -4.92 7.51
C ALA A 36 15.49 -4.91 7.61
N ASN A 37 14.85 -3.79 7.28
CA ASN A 37 13.40 -3.67 7.27
C ASN A 37 12.78 -4.43 6.09
N GLU A 38 13.36 -4.33 4.89
CA GLU A 38 12.91 -5.13 3.72
C GLU A 38 13.01 -6.64 3.98
N GLN A 39 14.11 -7.09 4.59
CA GLN A 39 14.27 -8.49 4.99
C GLN A 39 13.21 -8.91 6.01
N ALA A 40 12.92 -8.06 7.01
CA ALA A 40 11.92 -8.35 8.03
C ALA A 40 10.50 -8.36 7.45
N ALA A 41 10.19 -7.40 6.57
CA ALA A 41 8.90 -7.27 5.92
C ALA A 41 8.63 -8.42 4.96
N THR A 42 9.60 -8.76 4.11
CA THR A 42 9.50 -9.91 3.22
C THR A 42 9.40 -11.21 4.01
N PHE A 43 10.20 -11.39 5.07
CA PHE A 43 10.04 -12.56 5.94
C PHE A 43 8.61 -12.67 6.50
N MET A 44 8.05 -11.55 6.98
CA MET A 44 6.70 -11.52 7.54
C MET A 44 5.63 -11.72 6.45
N HIS A 45 5.84 -11.20 5.25
CA HIS A 45 4.98 -11.40 4.08
C HIS A 45 4.87 -12.89 3.74
N GLU A 46 6.02 -13.53 3.53
CA GLU A 46 6.11 -14.94 3.19
C GLU A 46 5.57 -15.85 4.31
N MET A 47 5.83 -15.49 5.57
CA MET A 47 5.20 -16.15 6.70
C MET A 47 3.67 -15.97 6.69
N GLY A 48 3.17 -14.83 6.25
CA GLY A 48 1.73 -14.56 6.11
C GLY A 48 1.07 -15.52 5.13
N HIS A 49 1.73 -15.80 4.00
CA HIS A 49 1.28 -16.84 3.09
C HIS A 49 1.25 -18.23 3.74
N THR A 50 2.28 -18.61 4.52
CA THR A 50 2.24 -19.90 5.24
C THR A 50 1.07 -20.00 6.21
N LEU A 51 0.61 -18.84 6.73
CA LEU A 51 -0.54 -18.69 7.61
C LEU A 51 -1.86 -18.42 6.86
N GLY A 52 -1.90 -18.52 5.54
CA GLY A 52 -3.14 -18.45 4.76
C GLY A 52 -3.56 -17.06 4.30
N LEU A 53 -2.71 -16.04 4.44
CA LEU A 53 -2.99 -14.70 3.93
C LEU A 53 -2.64 -14.58 2.44
N TYR A 54 -3.37 -13.72 1.75
CA TYR A 54 -3.22 -13.37 0.34
C TYR A 54 -2.88 -11.89 0.22
N HIS A 55 -2.43 -11.43 -0.95
CA HIS A 55 -2.03 -10.04 -1.16
C HIS A 55 -3.18 -9.05 -0.99
N GLY A 56 -4.42 -9.49 -1.25
CA GLY A 56 -5.66 -8.76 -0.97
C GLY A 56 -6.30 -9.05 0.40
N GLY A 57 -5.60 -9.71 1.31
CA GLY A 57 -6.13 -10.13 2.61
C GLY A 57 -7.09 -11.31 2.48
N HIS A 58 -8.31 -11.18 3.02
CA HIS A 58 -9.28 -12.29 3.02
C HIS A 58 -10.06 -12.46 1.71
N GLN A 59 -10.07 -11.42 0.87
CA GLN A 59 -10.82 -11.42 -0.37
C GLN A 59 -10.02 -12.17 -1.42
N ILE A 60 -10.52 -13.33 -1.81
CA ILE A 60 -9.84 -14.22 -2.75
C ILE A 60 -10.77 -14.59 -3.90
N GLU A 61 -10.25 -14.47 -5.13
CA GLU A 61 -10.81 -15.15 -6.29
C GLU A 61 -9.86 -16.30 -6.62
N TRP A 62 -10.39 -17.51 -6.67
CA TRP A 62 -9.58 -18.70 -6.93
C TRP A 62 -8.82 -18.51 -8.26
N SER A 63 -7.48 -18.49 -8.19
CA SER A 63 -6.48 -18.25 -9.25
C SER A 63 -6.10 -16.79 -9.60
N ASN A 64 -6.55 -15.77 -8.86
CA ASN A 64 -6.19 -14.39 -9.20
C ASN A 64 -5.97 -13.47 -7.98
N ASP A 65 -4.93 -13.75 -7.18
CA ASP A 65 -4.55 -12.93 -6.01
C ASP A 65 -4.17 -11.49 -6.41
N ARG A 66 -3.45 -11.35 -7.53
CA ARG A 66 -2.97 -10.07 -8.08
C ARG A 66 -4.10 -9.06 -8.33
N ARG A 67 -5.32 -9.54 -8.61
CA ARG A 67 -6.52 -8.71 -8.82
C ARG A 67 -6.91 -7.91 -7.58
N TYR A 68 -6.61 -8.41 -6.37
CA TYR A 68 -6.96 -7.73 -5.11
C TYR A 68 -5.75 -7.18 -4.37
N ASN A 69 -4.56 -7.19 -4.98
CA ASN A 69 -3.40 -6.49 -4.44
C ASN A 69 -3.59 -4.97 -4.57
N TYR A 70 -2.75 -4.18 -3.89
CA TYR A 70 -2.75 -2.71 -3.91
C TYR A 70 -4.02 -2.01 -3.43
N LYS A 71 -4.95 -2.75 -2.80
CA LYS A 71 -6.18 -2.14 -2.27
C LYS A 71 -5.84 -1.00 -1.31
N PRO A 72 -6.30 0.23 -1.58
CA PRO A 72 -5.95 1.37 -0.72
C PRO A 72 -6.61 1.28 0.67
N ASN A 73 -7.64 0.44 0.82
CA ASN A 73 -8.31 0.17 2.09
C ASN A 73 -7.78 -1.10 2.80
N TYR A 74 -6.58 -1.57 2.47
CA TYR A 74 -5.95 -2.73 3.08
C TYR A 74 -4.49 -2.48 3.48
N ARG A 75 -4.27 -2.08 4.73
CA ARG A 75 -2.95 -1.77 5.29
C ARG A 75 -2.34 -2.99 5.99
N SER A 76 -1.55 -3.76 5.24
CA SER A 76 -0.89 -4.97 5.70
C SER A 76 0.40 -5.18 4.93
N ILE A 77 1.41 -5.80 5.54
CA ILE A 77 2.63 -6.23 4.84
C ILE A 77 2.33 -7.15 3.64
N MET A 78 1.16 -7.81 3.61
CA MET A 78 0.71 -8.63 2.48
C MET A 78 0.38 -7.81 1.23
N ASN A 79 0.03 -6.53 1.38
CA ASN A 79 -0.26 -5.63 0.28
C ASN A 79 1.04 -4.97 -0.19
N TYR A 80 1.33 -5.04 -1.49
CA TYR A 80 2.57 -4.50 -2.06
C TYR A 80 2.73 -2.99 -1.91
N SER A 81 1.64 -2.22 -1.78
CA SER A 81 1.74 -0.79 -1.44
C SER A 81 2.44 -0.56 -0.09
N TRP A 82 2.47 -1.59 0.78
CA TRP A 82 2.95 -1.53 2.16
C TRP A 82 4.10 -2.51 2.47
N GLN A 83 4.40 -3.50 1.62
CA GLN A 83 5.41 -4.52 1.91
C GLN A 83 6.78 -3.89 2.21
N LEU A 84 7.34 -3.08 1.30
CA LEU A 84 8.69 -2.49 1.43
C LEU A 84 8.67 -0.97 1.66
N ALA A 85 7.56 -0.46 2.21
CA ALA A 85 7.32 0.98 2.38
C ALA A 85 7.97 1.58 3.65
N ASP A 86 9.15 1.10 4.07
CA ASP A 86 9.68 1.34 5.43
C ASP A 86 10.04 2.80 5.76
N THR A 87 10.12 3.66 4.74
CA THR A 87 10.33 5.10 4.85
C THR A 87 9.03 5.91 4.86
N ARG A 88 7.87 5.29 4.59
CA ARG A 88 6.61 6.01 4.38
C ARG A 88 5.87 6.29 5.70
N PRO A 89 5.28 7.48 5.86
CA PRO A 89 4.40 7.77 6.99
C PRO A 89 3.27 6.76 7.09
N GLY A 90 3.03 6.25 8.30
CA GLY A 90 2.06 5.18 8.49
C GLY A 90 2.56 3.81 8.01
N TRP A 91 3.82 3.60 7.68
CA TRP A 91 4.31 2.22 7.57
C TRP A 91 4.45 1.56 8.94
N ALA A 92 4.15 0.27 9.01
CA ALA A 92 4.41 -0.57 10.16
C ALA A 92 4.69 -2.00 9.69
N LEU A 93 5.66 -2.66 10.31
CA LEU A 93 5.89 -4.10 10.15
C LEU A 93 4.78 -4.90 10.86
N ASP A 94 3.61 -4.96 10.23
CA ASP A 94 2.40 -5.56 10.81
C ASP A 94 1.46 -6.13 9.74
N TYR A 95 0.62 -7.08 10.14
CA TYR A 95 -0.58 -7.44 9.36
C TYR A 95 -1.73 -6.49 9.72
N SER A 96 -2.74 -6.41 8.86
CA SER A 96 -3.86 -5.48 9.09
C SER A 96 -4.60 -5.81 10.38
N ARG A 97 -4.81 -4.79 11.22
CA ARG A 97 -5.55 -4.86 12.50
C ARG A 97 -7.02 -4.45 12.39
N SER A 98 -7.45 -3.98 11.22
CA SER A 98 -8.81 -3.51 11.01
C SER A 98 -9.20 -3.56 9.54
N ALA A 99 -10.43 -3.99 9.26
CA ALA A 99 -11.04 -3.83 7.96
C ALA A 99 -11.56 -2.39 7.80
N LEU A 100 -10.94 -1.62 6.90
CA LEU A 100 -11.45 -0.31 6.49
C LEU A 100 -12.71 -0.46 5.63
N PRO A 101 -13.51 0.60 5.43
CA PRO A 101 -14.70 0.56 4.60
C PRO A 101 -14.43 -0.01 3.19
N SER A 102 -15.35 -0.81 2.67
CA SER A 102 -15.23 -1.33 1.31
C SER A 102 -15.35 -0.22 0.27
N LEU A 103 -14.54 -0.30 -0.78
CA LEU A 103 -14.60 0.62 -1.92
C LEU A 103 -15.29 -0.08 -3.09
N ASN A 104 -16.37 0.50 -3.60
CA ASN A 104 -17.06 -0.02 -4.77
C ASN A 104 -16.58 0.75 -6.01
N GLU A 105 -15.74 0.13 -6.82
CA GLU A 105 -15.11 0.76 -7.98
C GLU A 105 -16.11 1.17 -9.08
N ALA A 106 -17.33 0.63 -9.07
CA ALA A 106 -18.38 1.08 -9.97
C ALA A 106 -19.06 2.38 -9.49
N GLN A 107 -18.90 2.73 -8.21
CA GLN A 107 -19.65 3.77 -7.51
C GLN A 107 -18.84 4.37 -6.35
N LEU A 108 -17.60 4.78 -6.58
CA LEU A 108 -16.72 5.38 -5.57
C LEU A 108 -17.30 6.73 -5.10
N ASP A 109 -17.30 6.92 -3.79
CA ASP A 109 -17.74 8.15 -3.13
C ASP A 109 -16.51 8.98 -2.76
N GLU A 110 -16.33 10.11 -3.44
CA GLU A 110 -15.19 11.00 -3.21
C GLU A 110 -15.22 11.66 -1.85
N ILE A 111 -16.39 11.90 -1.26
CA ILE A 111 -16.50 12.51 0.08
C ILE A 111 -16.15 11.50 1.16
N ALA A 112 -16.56 10.24 0.97
CA ALA A 112 -16.24 9.18 1.91
C ALA A 112 -14.74 8.82 1.90
N GLY A 113 -14.11 8.85 0.72
CA GLY A 113 -12.70 8.50 0.54
C GLY A 113 -12.39 7.07 0.96
N ILE A 114 -11.19 6.85 1.52
CA ILE A 114 -10.70 5.53 1.95
C ILE A 114 -11.16 5.19 3.37
N GLY A 115 -11.19 6.19 4.27
CA GLY A 115 -11.61 6.04 5.65
C GLY A 115 -10.54 5.41 6.57
N GLY A 116 -9.26 5.63 6.27
CA GLY A 116 -8.12 5.13 7.05
C GLY A 116 -7.55 6.16 8.04
N ALA A 117 -6.23 6.11 8.25
CA ALA A 117 -5.56 6.83 9.33
C ALA A 117 -5.14 8.27 8.97
N LEU A 118 -4.99 9.11 10.00
CA LEU A 118 -4.38 10.44 9.88
C LEU A 118 -2.93 10.34 9.37
N ASN A 119 -2.48 11.33 8.61
CA ASN A 119 -1.12 11.47 8.08
C ASN A 119 -0.57 10.19 7.42
N THR A 120 -1.46 9.43 6.79
CA THR A 120 -1.11 8.19 6.07
C THR A 120 -1.52 8.38 4.62
N VAL A 121 -0.57 8.13 3.73
CA VAL A 121 -0.72 8.25 2.28
C VAL A 121 -0.59 6.86 1.67
N VAL A 122 -1.41 6.59 0.65
CA VAL A 122 -1.37 5.35 -0.12
C VAL A 122 -1.50 5.68 -1.60
N LEU A 123 -0.98 4.82 -2.47
CA LEU A 123 -1.23 4.92 -3.90
C LEU A 123 -2.65 4.48 -4.23
N VAL A 124 -3.25 5.21 -5.17
CA VAL A 124 -4.55 4.90 -5.76
C VAL A 124 -4.47 4.92 -7.28
N GLY A 125 -5.22 4.02 -7.89
CA GLY A 125 -5.42 3.93 -9.33
C GLY A 125 -6.46 4.92 -9.86
N PRO A 126 -6.86 4.78 -11.14
CA PRO A 126 -6.27 3.89 -12.14
C PRO A 126 -4.87 4.37 -12.58
N VAL A 127 -4.20 3.67 -13.49
CA VAL A 127 -2.92 4.14 -14.06
C VAL A 127 -3.12 5.47 -14.84
N PRO A 128 -2.25 6.50 -14.69
CA PRO A 128 -1.10 6.53 -13.79
C PRO A 128 -1.55 6.63 -12.32
N ALA A 129 -0.98 5.78 -11.47
CA ALA A 129 -1.23 5.83 -10.04
C ALA A 129 -0.75 7.16 -9.45
N ARG A 130 -1.39 7.57 -8.35
CA ARG A 130 -1.04 8.78 -7.61
C ARG A 130 -1.22 8.57 -6.11
N GLU A 131 -0.61 9.44 -5.34
CA GLU A 131 -0.81 9.51 -3.89
C GLU A 131 -2.23 9.98 -3.55
N ALA A 132 -2.78 9.43 -2.46
CA ALA A 132 -4.00 9.90 -1.81
C ALA A 132 -3.88 9.72 -0.30
N PHE A 133 -4.41 10.69 0.46
CA PHE A 133 -4.54 10.53 1.89
C PHE A 133 -5.60 9.48 2.22
N GLU A 134 -5.31 8.63 3.21
CA GLU A 134 -6.29 7.66 3.71
C GLU A 134 -7.49 8.32 4.40
N ILE A 135 -7.30 9.55 4.90
CA ILE A 135 -8.34 10.34 5.55
C ILE A 135 -8.82 11.48 4.64
N GLY A 136 -10.12 11.78 4.74
CA GLY A 136 -10.75 12.83 3.97
C GLY A 136 -11.27 12.33 2.63
N GLY A 137 -11.69 13.26 1.79
CA GLY A 137 -12.18 12.92 0.47
C GLY A 137 -11.04 12.60 -0.51
N VAL A 138 -11.30 11.73 -1.49
CA VAL A 138 -10.37 11.38 -2.56
C VAL A 138 -11.00 11.72 -3.90
N ASP A 139 -10.34 12.55 -4.71
CA ASP A 139 -10.79 12.90 -6.06
C ASP A 139 -10.57 11.73 -7.03
N TRP A 140 -11.45 10.74 -6.97
CA TRP A 140 -11.42 9.55 -7.84
C TRP A 140 -11.57 9.92 -9.32
N SER A 141 -12.26 11.02 -9.63
CA SER A 141 -12.51 11.53 -10.98
C SER A 141 -11.30 12.22 -11.62
N ARG A 142 -10.37 12.71 -10.78
CA ARG A 142 -9.17 13.48 -11.18
C ARG A 142 -9.52 14.79 -11.87
N ASN A 143 -10.58 15.45 -11.44
CA ASN A 143 -11.00 16.74 -12.01
C ASN A 143 -10.52 17.95 -11.21
N GLY A 144 -9.81 17.72 -10.11
CA GLY A 144 -9.27 18.73 -9.19
C GLY A 144 -10.24 19.14 -8.09
N THR A 145 -11.37 18.46 -7.92
CA THR A 145 -12.37 18.77 -6.89
C THR A 145 -12.98 17.51 -6.29
N ILE A 146 -13.44 17.60 -5.04
CA ILE A 146 -14.23 16.53 -4.40
C ILE A 146 -15.70 16.72 -4.74
N ASP A 147 -16.23 15.82 -5.54
CA ASP A 147 -17.60 15.81 -6.03
C ASP A 147 -18.55 15.00 -5.14
N THR A 148 -19.84 15.32 -5.26
CA THR A 148 -20.95 14.56 -4.63
C THR A 148 -21.45 13.41 -5.51
N THR A 149 -20.95 13.31 -6.75
CA THR A 149 -21.38 12.30 -7.71
C THR A 149 -20.52 11.06 -7.55
N LEU A 150 -21.13 9.88 -7.59
CA LEU A 150 -20.39 8.62 -7.53
C LEU A 150 -19.67 8.36 -8.86
N ILE A 151 -18.42 7.93 -8.79
CA ILE A 151 -17.53 7.76 -9.95
C ILE A 151 -17.16 6.29 -10.12
N ALA A 152 -17.07 5.85 -11.37
CA ALA A 152 -16.49 4.54 -11.68
C ALA A 152 -14.99 4.71 -11.97
N ALA A 153 -14.14 4.07 -11.17
CA ALA A 153 -12.70 4.04 -11.35
C ALA A 153 -12.09 2.81 -10.67
N ASP A 154 -11.07 2.23 -11.29
CA ASP A 154 -10.27 1.12 -10.75
C ASP A 154 -9.25 1.68 -9.76
N ALA A 155 -9.52 1.49 -8.47
CA ALA A 155 -8.82 2.15 -7.37
C ALA A 155 -7.52 1.41 -7.00
N ASN A 156 -7.37 0.13 -7.35
CA ASN A 156 -6.19 -0.66 -7.03
C ASN A 156 -5.33 -1.05 -8.26
N HIS A 157 -5.69 -0.60 -9.47
CA HIS A 157 -4.84 -0.77 -10.65
C HIS A 157 -3.73 0.29 -10.72
N LEU A 158 -2.59 -0.03 -10.09
CA LEU A 158 -1.43 0.87 -9.99
C LEU A 158 -0.38 0.65 -11.08
N TYR A 159 -0.19 -0.61 -11.51
CA TYR A 159 0.86 -1.00 -12.44
C TYR A 159 0.25 -1.50 -13.77
N PRO A 160 0.65 -0.97 -14.94
CA PRO A 160 0.01 -1.30 -16.23
C PRO A 160 -0.01 -2.78 -16.63
N SER A 161 0.84 -3.60 -16.01
CA SER A 161 0.94 -5.04 -16.31
C SER A 161 0.13 -5.92 -15.36
N ASP A 162 -0.38 -5.36 -14.26
CA ASP A 162 -1.29 -6.04 -13.36
C ASP A 162 -2.70 -6.09 -13.96
N PRO A 163 -3.51 -7.11 -13.62
CA PRO A 163 -4.87 -7.22 -14.11
C PRO A 163 -5.74 -6.07 -13.57
N ALA A 164 -6.46 -5.39 -14.47
CA ALA A 164 -7.53 -4.47 -14.08
C ALA A 164 -8.65 -5.19 -13.32
N SER A 165 -9.25 -4.50 -12.36
CA SER A 165 -10.38 -4.93 -11.54
C SER A 165 -11.65 -4.08 -11.75
N ASP A 166 -11.63 -3.12 -12.68
CA ASP A 166 -12.75 -2.25 -13.09
C ASP A 166 -14.14 -2.65 -12.57
N GLY A 167 -14.60 -1.98 -11.51
CA GLY A 167 -15.96 -2.13 -11.00
C GLY A 167 -16.12 -3.18 -9.89
N ASP A 168 -15.02 -3.75 -9.40
CA ASP A 168 -15.03 -4.65 -8.26
C ASP A 168 -15.37 -3.93 -6.95
N VAL A 169 -15.76 -4.72 -5.95
CA VAL A 169 -15.85 -4.24 -4.57
C VAL A 169 -14.58 -4.66 -3.86
N LEU A 170 -13.75 -3.69 -3.50
CA LEU A 170 -12.53 -3.88 -2.73
C LEU A 170 -12.89 -3.93 -1.24
N GLU A 171 -12.94 -5.13 -0.67
CA GLU A 171 -13.26 -5.31 0.74
C GLU A 171 -12.02 -5.07 1.61
N GLY A 172 -12.12 -4.20 2.61
CA GLY A 172 -11.06 -4.08 3.63
C GLY A 172 -10.89 -5.41 4.38
N SER A 173 -9.69 -5.65 4.92
CA SER A 173 -9.37 -6.91 5.62
C SER A 173 -8.73 -6.65 6.97
N GLU A 174 -9.12 -7.46 7.97
CA GLU A 174 -8.42 -7.64 9.24
C GLU A 174 -7.81 -9.04 9.22
N ASP A 175 -6.50 -9.13 9.43
CA ASP A 175 -5.76 -10.35 9.10
C ASP A 175 -5.59 -11.27 10.30
N TRP A 176 -5.48 -10.72 11.51
CA TRP A 176 -5.09 -11.51 12.69
C TRP A 176 -6.13 -12.56 13.04
N SER A 177 -7.41 -12.28 12.85
CA SER A 177 -8.48 -13.25 13.06
C SER A 177 -8.59 -14.31 11.97
N HIS A 178 -7.92 -14.13 10.83
CA HIS A 178 -8.00 -15.00 9.65
C HIS A 178 -6.78 -15.94 9.49
N LEU A 179 -5.79 -15.84 10.38
CA LEU A 179 -4.59 -16.70 10.35
C LEU A 179 -4.93 -18.19 10.54
N LEU A 180 -4.38 -19.01 9.65
CA LEU A 180 -4.55 -20.46 9.60
C LEU A 180 -3.39 -21.18 10.28
N TYR A 181 -3.54 -21.47 11.57
CA TYR A 181 -2.50 -22.18 12.34
C TYR A 181 -2.40 -23.68 12.06
N ASN A 182 -3.42 -24.28 11.42
CA ASN A 182 -3.44 -25.71 11.09
C ASN A 182 -3.26 -25.95 9.58
N PHE A 183 -2.09 -25.62 9.06
CA PHE A 183 -1.72 -25.82 7.65
C PHE A 183 -1.46 -27.28 7.27
N ARG A 184 -1.35 -28.22 8.23
CA ARG A 184 -1.01 -29.65 7.99
C ARG A 184 -2.00 -30.43 7.12
N SER A 185 -3.23 -29.92 6.99
CA SER A 185 -4.26 -30.48 6.10
C SER A 185 -4.29 -29.83 4.72
N SER A 186 -3.46 -28.81 4.49
CA SER A 186 -3.32 -28.15 3.20
C SER A 186 -2.76 -29.14 2.18
N PRO A 187 -3.27 -29.17 0.94
CA PRO A 187 -2.63 -29.90 -0.16
C PRO A 187 -1.18 -29.46 -0.41
N ASN A 188 -0.85 -28.23 -0.01
CA ASN A 188 0.47 -27.63 -0.18
C ASN A 188 1.41 -27.92 1.00
N TYR A 189 0.94 -28.61 2.05
CA TYR A 189 1.79 -29.07 3.15
C TYR A 189 2.67 -30.24 2.70
N ALA A 190 3.86 -29.94 2.20
CA ALA A 190 4.85 -30.92 1.78
C ALA A 190 6.16 -30.73 2.57
N SER A 191 7.05 -31.72 2.53
CA SER A 191 8.41 -31.54 3.04
C SER A 191 9.34 -31.15 1.89
N GLY A 192 9.93 -29.95 1.92
CA GLY A 192 10.92 -29.50 0.95
C GLY A 192 10.34 -28.53 -0.08
N SER A 193 10.84 -28.52 -1.31
CA SER A 193 10.28 -27.65 -2.35
C SER A 193 8.91 -28.20 -2.78
N SER A 194 7.83 -27.58 -2.33
CA SER A 194 6.57 -27.68 -3.03
C SER A 194 6.74 -27.20 -4.48
N PRO A 195 6.03 -27.80 -5.45
CA PRO A 195 5.87 -27.13 -6.74
C PRO A 195 5.24 -25.76 -6.45
N GLU A 196 5.76 -24.72 -7.09
CA GLU A 196 5.17 -23.36 -7.14
C GLU A 196 3.68 -23.41 -6.81
N SER A 197 3.28 -22.65 -5.79
CA SER A 197 1.87 -22.56 -5.41
C SER A 197 1.06 -22.36 -6.69
N THR A 198 0.02 -23.15 -6.91
CA THR A 198 -0.77 -23.15 -8.16
C THR A 198 -1.61 -21.88 -8.35
N ILE A 199 -1.30 -20.85 -7.58
CA ILE A 199 -1.88 -19.52 -7.62
C ILE A 199 -0.78 -18.68 -8.25
N ASP A 200 -1.11 -17.85 -9.24
CA ASP A 200 -0.17 -16.96 -9.94
C ASP A 200 0.35 -15.87 -8.97
N GLN A 201 1.13 -16.31 -7.98
CA GLN A 201 1.73 -15.49 -6.93
C GLN A 201 3.09 -15.04 -7.44
N VAL A 202 3.03 -14.09 -8.36
CA VAL A 202 4.20 -13.30 -8.69
C VAL A 202 4.44 -12.39 -7.48
N GLU A 203 5.35 -12.82 -6.60
CA GLU A 203 5.83 -12.01 -5.47
C GLU A 203 6.50 -10.71 -5.97
N MET A 204 6.56 -9.69 -5.11
CA MET A 204 7.12 -8.39 -5.47
C MET A 204 8.55 -8.52 -5.99
N THR A 205 8.87 -7.93 -7.15
CA THR A 205 10.23 -7.89 -7.70
C THR A 205 10.92 -6.57 -7.36
N ALA A 206 12.27 -6.55 -7.41
CA ALA A 206 13.04 -5.31 -7.23
C ALA A 206 12.62 -4.18 -8.19
N GLU A 207 12.32 -4.50 -9.45
CA GLU A 207 11.89 -3.51 -10.44
C GLU A 207 10.49 -2.96 -10.14
N LEU A 208 9.62 -3.79 -9.56
CA LEU A 208 8.29 -3.36 -9.14
C LEU A 208 8.37 -2.49 -7.89
N ASP A 209 9.23 -2.84 -6.94
CA ASP A 209 9.50 -2.01 -5.77
C ASP A 209 10.05 -0.64 -6.16
N ASP A 210 11.08 -0.59 -7.02
CA ASP A 210 11.62 0.65 -7.59
C ASP A 210 10.53 1.47 -8.29
N PHE A 211 9.62 0.80 -9.02
CA PHE A 211 8.50 1.48 -9.67
C PHE A 211 7.52 2.07 -8.66
N ILE A 212 7.09 1.28 -7.67
CA ILE A 212 6.18 1.74 -6.62
C ILE A 212 6.81 2.91 -5.87
N ASP A 213 8.08 2.80 -5.48
CA ASP A 213 8.78 3.87 -4.78
C ASP A 213 8.91 5.13 -5.64
N SER A 214 9.11 4.99 -6.95
CA SER A 214 9.12 6.13 -7.87
C SER A 214 7.77 6.85 -8.02
N LEU A 215 6.66 6.20 -7.66
CA LEU A 215 5.33 6.82 -7.65
C LEU A 215 5.08 7.64 -6.40
N TYR A 216 5.73 7.29 -5.30
CA TYR A 216 5.76 8.14 -4.13
C TYR A 216 6.79 9.23 -4.40
N THR A 217 6.37 10.48 -4.31
CA THR A 217 7.22 11.62 -4.67
C THR A 217 8.36 11.87 -3.67
N GLY A 218 8.68 10.89 -2.82
CA GLY A 218 9.47 11.11 -1.61
C GLY A 218 8.81 12.14 -0.69
N GLY A 219 7.50 12.38 -0.89
CA GLY A 219 6.71 13.42 -0.27
C GLY A 219 7.41 14.76 -0.34
N CYS A 220 7.13 15.54 -1.37
CA CYS A 220 7.19 16.97 -1.13
C CYS A 220 6.08 17.26 -0.13
N ALA A 221 6.36 17.24 1.16
CA ALA A 221 5.34 17.49 2.18
C ALA A 221 4.67 18.86 1.97
N ALA A 222 5.35 19.76 1.25
CA ALA A 222 4.83 21.03 0.81
C ALA A 222 3.90 20.99 -0.43
N ASP A 223 3.90 19.91 -1.22
CA ASP A 223 2.86 19.59 -2.22
C ASP A 223 1.65 19.02 -1.45
N PHE A 224 0.90 19.95 -0.86
CA PHE A 224 -0.12 19.68 0.14
C PHE A 224 -1.39 19.10 -0.50
N ASN A 225 -1.69 19.47 -1.74
CA ASN A 225 -2.84 18.96 -2.47
C ASN A 225 -2.52 17.69 -3.30
N ALA A 226 -1.25 17.27 -3.30
CA ALA A 226 -0.74 16.09 -3.98
C ALA A 226 -1.01 16.10 -5.50
N ASP A 227 -1.00 17.30 -6.11
CA ASP A 227 -1.19 17.48 -7.55
C ASP A 227 0.10 17.31 -8.36
N THR A 228 1.21 16.95 -7.70
CA THR A 228 2.57 16.76 -8.24
C THR A 228 3.28 18.05 -8.62
N THR A 229 2.69 19.21 -8.31
CA THR A 229 3.25 20.52 -8.59
C THR A 229 3.24 21.41 -7.35
N LEU A 230 4.40 21.56 -6.71
CA LEU A 230 4.56 22.53 -5.63
C LEU A 230 4.32 23.96 -6.13
N ASP A 231 3.15 24.51 -5.80
CA ASP A 231 2.73 25.83 -6.24
C ASP A 231 1.93 26.60 -5.18
N PHE A 232 1.37 27.76 -5.55
CA PHE A 232 0.70 28.62 -4.59
C PHE A 232 -0.59 28.02 -4.01
N PHE A 233 -1.22 27.05 -4.70
CA PHE A 233 -2.42 26.39 -4.24
C PHE A 233 -2.15 25.49 -3.03
N ASP A 234 -1.01 24.80 -2.98
CA ASP A 234 -0.60 24.04 -1.79
C ASP A 234 -0.50 24.89 -0.54
N TYR A 235 0.07 26.09 -0.70
CA TYR A 235 0.19 27.04 0.39
C TYR A 235 -1.19 27.51 0.88
N LEU A 236 -2.12 27.76 -0.04
CA LEU A 236 -3.49 28.15 0.32
C LEU A 236 -4.22 27.02 1.04
N ASP A 237 -4.14 25.80 0.52
CA ASP A 237 -4.79 24.63 1.08
C ASP A 237 -4.26 24.34 2.49
N PHE A 238 -2.94 24.45 2.70
CA PHE A 238 -2.35 24.34 4.04
C PHE A 238 -2.83 25.46 4.98
N VAL A 239 -2.84 26.72 4.52
CA VAL A 239 -3.29 27.85 5.35
C VAL A 239 -4.75 27.70 5.78
N ASP A 240 -5.61 27.17 4.90
CA ASP A 240 -7.01 26.94 5.19
C ASP A 240 -7.20 25.87 6.27
N VAL A 241 -6.48 24.74 6.19
CA VAL A 241 -6.54 23.69 7.22
C VAL A 241 -5.91 24.14 8.54
N PHE A 242 -4.83 24.93 8.48
CA PHE A 242 -4.15 25.50 9.63
C PHE A 242 -5.06 26.47 10.39
N ALA A 243 -5.73 27.38 9.66
CA ALA A 243 -6.68 28.33 10.23
C ALA A 243 -7.90 27.63 10.88
N ALA A 244 -8.26 26.44 10.39
CA ALA A 244 -9.31 25.61 10.96
C ALA A 244 -8.85 24.75 12.15
N SER A 245 -7.55 24.74 12.48
CA SER A 245 -6.93 23.80 13.42
C SER A 245 -7.29 22.34 13.10
N ALA A 246 -7.36 22.02 11.81
CA ALA A 246 -7.66 20.67 11.34
C ALA A 246 -6.45 19.76 11.62
N SER A 247 -6.70 18.49 11.90
CA SER A 247 -5.66 17.53 12.27
C SER A 247 -4.62 17.27 11.18
N ASN A 248 -4.95 17.54 9.91
CA ASN A 248 -4.00 17.46 8.79
C ASN A 248 -3.12 18.71 8.64
N ALA A 249 -3.25 19.69 9.55
CA ALA A 249 -2.32 20.82 9.66
C ALA A 249 -1.19 20.57 10.68
N ASP A 250 -1.18 19.40 11.36
CA ASP A 250 -0.08 18.93 12.22
C ASP A 250 1.03 18.39 11.32
N PHE A 251 1.86 19.30 10.84
CA PHE A 251 2.88 19.08 9.82
C PHE A 251 4.11 18.37 10.38
N ASN A 252 4.47 18.64 11.63
CA ASN A 252 5.62 18.00 12.28
C ASN A 252 5.24 16.74 13.08
N ALA A 253 3.96 16.37 13.06
CA ALA A 253 3.39 15.17 13.66
C ALA A 253 3.61 15.06 15.17
N ASP A 254 3.61 16.20 15.88
CA ASP A 254 3.78 16.26 17.33
C ASP A 254 2.46 16.17 18.12
N THR A 255 1.33 15.97 17.41
CA THR A 255 -0.05 15.89 17.91
C THR A 255 -0.69 17.21 18.31
N VAL A 256 -0.03 18.34 18.07
CA VAL A 256 -0.50 19.68 18.41
C VAL A 256 -0.39 20.60 17.21
N VAL A 257 -1.52 21.00 16.63
CA VAL A 257 -1.53 22.04 15.58
C VAL A 257 -1.20 23.40 16.20
N ASP A 258 0.02 23.89 15.98
CA ASP A 258 0.48 25.18 16.47
C ASP A 258 1.41 25.91 15.49
N PHE A 259 1.99 27.03 15.94
CA PHE A 259 2.82 27.86 15.08
C PHE A 259 4.05 27.14 14.50
N PHE A 260 4.54 26.07 15.14
CA PHE A 260 5.67 25.30 14.64
C PHE A 260 5.31 24.51 13.38
N ASP A 261 4.09 23.98 13.25
CA ASP A 261 3.64 23.33 12.00
C ASP A 261 3.66 24.29 10.81
N TYR A 262 3.19 25.51 11.05
CA TYR A 262 3.20 26.55 10.02
C TYR A 262 4.63 26.90 9.59
N LEU A 263 5.57 26.99 10.54
CA LEU A 263 6.96 27.25 10.21
C LEU A 263 7.61 26.10 9.44
N ASP A 264 7.32 24.86 9.84
CA ASP A 264 7.88 23.67 9.22
C ASP A 264 7.33 23.50 7.79
N PHE A 265 6.04 23.74 7.57
CA PHE A 265 5.43 23.80 6.24
C PHE A 265 6.06 24.88 5.36
N VAL A 266 6.16 26.12 5.86
CA VAL A 266 6.76 27.24 5.08
C VAL A 266 8.22 26.96 4.75
N ALA A 267 8.96 26.33 5.67
CA ALA A 267 10.35 25.93 5.43
C ALA A 267 10.44 24.87 4.32
N ALA A 268 9.58 23.85 4.35
CA ALA A 268 9.49 22.83 3.30
C ALA A 268 9.09 23.45 1.95
N PHE A 269 8.08 24.31 1.93
CA PHE A 269 7.60 25.00 0.74
C PHE A 269 8.67 25.88 0.10
N ALA A 270 9.45 26.61 0.91
CA ALA A 270 10.53 27.47 0.42
C ALA A 270 11.77 26.67 -0.03
N ALA A 271 12.02 25.50 0.57
CA ALA A 271 13.11 24.60 0.16
C ALA A 271 12.84 23.96 -1.20
N GLY A 272 11.56 23.77 -1.54
CA GLY A 272 11.14 23.05 -2.73
C GLY A 272 11.16 21.54 -2.52
N CYS A 273 10.65 20.85 -3.53
CA CYS A 273 10.93 19.44 -3.79
C CYS A 273 12.22 19.36 -4.65
#